data_AF-A0AB39XYT5-F1
#
_entry.id   AF-A0AB39XYT5-F1
#
_cell.length_a   1.000
_cell.length_b   1.000
_cell.length_c   1.000
_cell.angle_alpha   90.00
_cell.angle_beta   90.00
_cell.angle_gamma   90.00
#
_symmetry.space_group_name_H-M   'P 1'
#
loop_
_entity.id
_entity.type
_entity.pdbx_description
1 polymer ?
#
loop_
_entity_poly.entity_id
_entity_poly.type
_entity_poly.pdbx_seq_one_letter_code
_entity_poly.pdbx_strand_id
1 'polypeptide(L)'
;MPALPEPLPEPVAPVLPMGNDPARAAADRLLGRELRRCREARGLTLRQVAPVIRGSVSKISRLERGESSPKPRDVRDLARYYGVDAEEMRAIERLLEHAQDAEWYEQFSDVTPDFLKRLIQLEGDAEEICVYENLVVPGILQTRDYARYMVRAVMPSADPEEVERVVELRAERQLRLMDGPLPRVTALLEEGVLHRRCGNAAVMHEQLDHLLRAADTDKVSIRILRMTREYGATPPYPITHLKFRDGEHAELAYVEHINGANYVTRPRALDDYRNALSNLRNVAASKDESVGLILEAKRQFGDGDGGDSSAG
;
A
#
# COMPACT_ATOMS: atom_id res chain seq x y z
N MET A 1 -46.01 13.94 -22.57
CA MET A 1 -44.97 13.62 -21.57
C MET A 1 -45.25 12.21 -21.07
N PRO A 2 -44.49 11.18 -21.48
CA PRO A 2 -44.67 9.85 -20.91
C PRO A 2 -44.02 9.81 -19.52
N ALA A 3 -44.68 9.12 -18.58
CA ALA A 3 -44.26 8.99 -17.20
C ALA A 3 -42.91 8.27 -17.09
N LEU A 4 -42.07 8.73 -16.16
CA LEU A 4 -40.80 8.08 -15.80
C LEU A 4 -41.10 6.69 -15.19
N PRO A 5 -40.31 5.65 -15.51
CA PRO A 5 -40.46 4.33 -14.90
C PRO A 5 -40.05 4.35 -13.42
N GLU A 6 -40.75 3.56 -12.60
CA GLU A 6 -40.49 3.39 -11.16
C GLU A 6 -39.05 2.89 -10.89
N PRO A 7 -38.41 3.34 -9.81
CA PRO A 7 -37.07 2.89 -9.45
C PRO A 7 -37.06 1.43 -8.94
N LEU A 8 -36.05 0.67 -9.39
CA LEU A 8 -35.75 -0.70 -8.96
C LEU A 8 -35.35 -0.77 -7.46
N PRO A 9 -35.53 -1.93 -6.80
CA PRO A 9 -35.44 -2.05 -5.35
C PRO A 9 -34.01 -1.98 -4.81
N GLU A 10 -33.85 -1.44 -3.59
CA GLU A 10 -32.58 -1.33 -2.87
C GLU A 10 -31.88 -2.69 -2.67
N PRO A 11 -30.54 -2.73 -2.73
CA PRO A 11 -29.86 -3.40 -1.63
C PRO A 11 -28.52 -2.75 -1.28
N VAL A 12 -28.37 -2.30 -0.04
CA VAL A 12 -27.05 -2.24 0.58
C VAL A 12 -27.13 -2.93 1.93
N ALA A 13 -26.49 -4.09 2.01
CA ALA A 13 -26.29 -4.85 3.24
C ALA A 13 -25.71 -3.96 4.34
N PRO A 14 -26.02 -4.23 5.62
CA PRO A 14 -25.69 -3.32 6.71
C PRO A 14 -24.16 -3.17 6.86
N VAL A 15 -23.67 -1.94 6.72
CA VAL A 15 -22.31 -1.54 7.06
C VAL A 15 -22.20 -1.58 8.59
N LEU A 16 -21.44 -2.54 9.11
CA LEU A 16 -21.11 -2.57 10.54
C LEU A 16 -20.02 -1.53 10.82
N PRO A 17 -20.27 -0.53 11.68
CA PRO A 17 -19.19 0.29 12.22
C PRO A 17 -18.48 -0.53 13.30
N MET A 18 -17.16 -0.57 13.28
CA MET A 18 -16.39 -1.17 14.37
C MET A 18 -15.27 -0.23 14.80
N GLY A 19 -15.42 0.33 16.00
CA GLY A 19 -14.38 1.05 16.72
C GLY A 19 -13.41 0.13 17.47
N ASN A 20 -12.27 0.72 17.85
CA ASN A 20 -11.07 0.16 18.49
C ASN A 20 -10.32 -0.87 17.65
N ASP A 21 -9.12 -0.48 17.17
CA ASP A 21 -8.24 -1.26 16.29
C ASP A 21 -7.91 -2.65 16.88
N PRO A 22 -8.59 -3.72 16.42
CA PRO A 22 -8.39 -5.07 16.95
C PRO A 22 -7.05 -5.66 16.51
N ALA A 23 -6.45 -5.13 15.44
CA ALA A 23 -5.30 -5.70 14.77
C ALA A 23 -4.00 -5.42 15.54
N ARG A 24 -3.78 -4.19 16.03
CA ARG A 24 -2.62 -3.86 16.90
C ARG A 24 -2.60 -4.72 18.15
N ALA A 25 -3.71 -4.72 18.88
CA ALA A 25 -3.83 -5.52 20.09
C ALA A 25 -3.65 -7.02 19.79
N ALA A 26 -4.08 -7.50 18.62
CA ALA A 26 -3.84 -8.88 18.20
C ALA A 26 -2.35 -9.15 17.92
N ALA A 27 -1.65 -8.28 17.19
CA ALA A 27 -0.23 -8.41 16.86
C ALA A 27 0.66 -8.38 18.12
N ASP A 28 0.46 -7.41 19.01
CA ASP A 28 1.17 -7.33 20.29
C ASP A 28 0.95 -8.57 21.16
N ARG A 29 -0.30 -9.09 21.18
CA ARG A 29 -0.62 -10.33 21.90
C ARG A 29 -0.02 -11.57 21.25
N LEU A 30 0.15 -11.61 19.93
CA LEU A 30 0.77 -12.75 19.23
C LEU A 30 2.29 -12.75 19.47
N LEU A 31 2.94 -11.60 19.31
CA LEU A 31 4.37 -11.45 19.62
C LEU A 31 4.66 -11.76 21.09
N GLY A 32 3.87 -11.20 22.01
CA GLY A 32 4.00 -11.46 23.44
C GLY A 32 3.82 -12.94 23.79
N ARG A 33 2.86 -13.62 23.16
CA ARG A 33 2.65 -15.07 23.31
C ARG A 33 3.81 -15.90 22.78
N GLU A 34 4.38 -15.55 21.63
CA GLU A 34 5.51 -16.29 21.08
C GLU A 34 6.77 -16.12 21.94
N LEU A 35 7.07 -14.90 22.40
CA LEU A 35 8.15 -14.65 23.35
C LEU A 35 7.96 -15.43 24.65
N ARG A 36 6.73 -15.48 25.17
CA ARG A 36 6.39 -16.26 26.36
C ARG A 36 6.59 -17.76 26.14
N ARG A 37 6.13 -18.29 25.00
CA ARG A 37 6.29 -19.69 24.61
C ARG A 37 7.77 -20.07 24.54
N CYS A 38 8.60 -19.27 23.86
CA CYS A 38 10.04 -19.51 23.80
C CYS A 38 10.68 -19.51 25.20
N ARG A 39 10.33 -18.54 26.05
CA ARG A 39 10.82 -18.47 27.43
C ARG A 39 10.45 -19.71 28.25
N GLU A 40 9.18 -20.11 28.21
CA GLU A 40 8.65 -21.24 28.98
C GLU A 40 9.22 -22.58 28.48
N ALA A 41 9.42 -22.74 27.17
CA ALA A 41 10.06 -23.92 26.59
C ALA A 41 11.51 -24.13 27.08
N ARG A 42 12.21 -23.05 27.45
CA ARG A 42 13.55 -23.10 28.07
C ARG A 42 13.54 -23.11 29.60
N GLY A 43 12.37 -23.17 30.23
CA GLY A 43 12.24 -23.19 31.70
C GLY A 43 12.69 -21.89 32.39
N LEU A 44 12.75 -20.77 31.66
CA LEU A 44 13.25 -19.50 32.17
C LEU A 44 12.14 -18.74 32.91
N THR A 45 12.45 -18.22 34.10
CA THR A 45 11.52 -17.38 34.86
C THR A 45 11.64 -15.91 34.45
N LEU A 46 10.55 -15.14 34.59
CA LEU A 46 10.57 -13.69 34.33
C LEU A 46 11.66 -12.94 35.12
N ARG A 47 12.00 -13.41 36.33
CA ARG A 47 13.05 -12.83 37.18
C ARG A 47 14.46 -13.05 36.61
N GLN A 48 14.72 -14.19 36.00
CA GLN A 48 15.99 -14.49 35.34
C GLN A 48 16.18 -13.66 34.07
N VAL A 49 15.08 -13.30 33.39
CA VAL A 49 15.12 -12.64 32.09
C VAL A 49 15.11 -11.11 32.22
N ALA A 50 14.49 -10.55 33.25
CA ALA A 50 14.40 -9.10 33.48
C ALA A 50 15.73 -8.32 33.31
N PRO A 51 16.89 -8.81 33.81
CA PRO A 51 18.17 -8.13 33.66
C PRO A 51 18.66 -8.00 32.21
N VAL A 52 18.29 -8.94 31.32
CA VAL A 52 18.75 -9.00 29.92
C VAL A 52 18.45 -7.71 29.17
N ILE A 53 17.25 -7.17 29.38
CA ILE A 53 16.78 -5.92 28.77
C ILE A 53 16.85 -4.72 29.72
N ARG A 54 17.61 -4.84 30.82
CA ARG A 54 17.68 -3.83 31.90
C ARG A 54 16.28 -3.39 32.37
N GLY A 55 15.35 -4.35 32.43
CA GLY A 55 13.94 -4.11 32.71
C GLY A 55 13.49 -4.70 34.05
N SER A 56 12.22 -4.45 34.40
CA SER A 56 11.57 -5.08 35.55
C SER A 56 10.78 -6.33 35.13
N VAL A 57 10.49 -7.21 36.09
CA VAL A 57 9.59 -8.37 35.89
C VAL A 57 8.23 -7.92 35.33
N SER A 58 7.68 -6.81 35.85
CA SER A 58 6.41 -6.25 35.38
C SER A 58 6.48 -5.72 33.94
N LYS A 59 7.66 -5.28 33.47
CA LYS A 59 7.87 -4.88 32.07
C LYS A 59 7.77 -6.10 31.15
N ILE A 60 8.48 -7.18 31.45
CA ILE A 60 8.42 -8.42 30.65
C ILE A 60 7.02 -9.04 30.71
N SER A 61 6.39 -9.06 31.88
CA SER A 61 5.02 -9.57 32.04
C SER A 61 3.99 -8.82 31.19
N ARG A 62 4.10 -7.49 31.05
CA ARG A 62 3.23 -6.71 30.15
C ARG A 62 3.55 -6.97 28.68
N LEU A 63 4.83 -7.06 28.32
CA LEU A 63 5.27 -7.41 26.97
C LEU A 63 4.72 -8.77 26.54
N GLU A 64 4.85 -9.79 27.39
CA GLU A 64 4.36 -11.16 27.11
C GLU A 64 2.82 -11.26 27.04
N ARG A 65 2.12 -10.30 27.65
CA ARG A 65 0.64 -10.19 27.56
C ARG A 65 0.18 -9.31 26.39
N GLY A 66 1.10 -8.69 25.65
CA GLY A 66 0.76 -7.74 24.59
C GLY A 66 0.14 -6.44 25.12
N GLU A 67 0.45 -6.06 26.36
CA GLU A 67 -0.07 -4.86 27.04
C GLU A 67 0.89 -3.66 26.97
N SER A 68 2.01 -3.79 26.26
CA SER A 68 2.98 -2.72 26.06
C SER A 68 3.68 -2.87 24.71
N SER A 69 3.84 -1.75 24.00
CA SER A 69 4.49 -1.74 22.69
C SER A 69 5.90 -2.35 22.73
N PRO A 70 6.21 -3.32 21.85
CA PRO A 70 7.48 -4.01 21.85
C PRO A 70 8.60 -3.11 21.33
N LYS A 71 9.68 -2.98 22.10
CA LYS A 71 10.91 -2.32 21.59
C LYS A 71 11.75 -3.34 20.83
N PRO A 72 12.15 -3.08 19.57
CA PRO A 72 12.89 -4.05 18.76
C PRO A 72 14.16 -4.58 19.42
N ARG A 73 14.90 -3.68 20.07
CA ARG A 73 16.08 -4.06 20.84
C ARG A 73 15.75 -5.05 21.95
N ASP A 74 14.74 -4.73 22.75
CA ASP A 74 14.33 -5.58 23.87
C ASP A 74 13.86 -6.96 23.37
N VAL A 75 13.05 -7.00 22.31
CA VAL A 75 12.57 -8.25 21.70
C VAL A 75 13.72 -9.10 21.16
N ARG A 76 14.67 -8.52 20.43
CA ARG A 76 15.84 -9.23 19.88
C ARG A 76 16.77 -9.71 20.99
N ASP A 77 17.01 -8.90 22.02
CA ASP A 77 17.87 -9.27 23.14
C ASP A 77 17.25 -10.43 23.95
N LEU A 78 15.93 -10.43 24.14
CA LEU A 78 15.20 -11.55 24.74
C LEU A 78 15.26 -12.82 23.88
N ALA A 79 14.94 -12.71 22.59
CA ALA A 79 14.96 -13.86 21.67
C ALA A 79 16.35 -14.53 21.63
N ARG A 80 17.41 -13.74 21.53
CA ARG A 80 18.79 -14.26 21.60
C ARG A 80 19.08 -14.93 22.94
N TYR A 81 18.66 -14.33 24.05
CA TYR A 81 18.87 -14.90 25.38
C TYR A 81 18.11 -16.22 25.58
N TYR A 82 16.94 -16.35 24.97
CA TYR A 82 16.19 -17.61 24.97
C TYR A 82 16.87 -18.70 24.13
N GLY A 83 17.86 -18.35 23.29
CA GLY A 83 18.51 -19.29 22.39
C GLY A 83 17.53 -19.82 21.35
N VAL A 84 16.73 -18.92 20.75
CA VAL A 84 15.85 -19.27 19.64
C VAL A 84 16.65 -19.65 18.40
N ASP A 85 16.16 -20.61 17.63
CA ASP A 85 16.78 -20.98 16.35
C ASP A 85 16.47 -19.96 15.24
N ALA A 86 17.03 -20.17 14.05
CA ALA A 86 16.88 -19.25 12.92
C ALA A 86 15.43 -19.17 12.37
N GLU A 87 14.60 -20.19 12.61
CA GLU A 87 13.19 -20.17 12.19
C GLU A 87 12.33 -19.43 13.21
N GLU A 88 12.51 -19.72 14.50
CA GLU A 88 11.89 -19.02 15.62
C GLU A 88 12.27 -17.52 15.59
N MET A 89 13.54 -17.17 15.33
CA MET A 89 13.98 -15.77 15.21
C MET A 89 13.26 -15.06 14.07
N ARG A 90 13.14 -15.68 12.89
CA ARG A 90 12.42 -15.11 11.75
C ARG A 90 10.94 -14.92 12.04
N ALA A 91 10.31 -15.83 12.80
CA ALA A 91 8.92 -15.68 13.23
C ALA A 91 8.75 -14.50 14.19
N ILE A 92 9.66 -14.35 15.16
CA ILE A 92 9.67 -13.21 16.10
C ILE A 92 9.89 -11.89 15.38
N GLU A 93 10.81 -11.84 14.41
CA GLU A 93 11.08 -10.62 13.63
C GLU A 93 9.88 -10.20 12.77
N ARG A 94 9.21 -11.13 12.09
CA ARG A 94 7.95 -10.83 11.37
C ARG A 94 6.87 -10.28 12.31
N LEU A 95 6.66 -10.92 13.45
CA LEU A 95 5.67 -10.48 14.45
C LEU A 95 6.03 -9.10 15.05
N LEU A 96 7.32 -8.82 15.19
CA LEU A 96 7.83 -7.52 15.65
C LEU A 96 7.62 -6.44 14.58
N GLU A 97 7.90 -6.72 13.31
CA GLU A 97 7.63 -5.82 12.18
C GLU A 97 6.15 -5.46 12.15
N HIS A 98 5.25 -6.45 12.19
CA HIS A 98 3.80 -6.22 12.25
C HIS A 98 3.36 -5.36 13.46
N ALA A 99 4.00 -5.53 14.61
CA ALA A 99 3.71 -4.75 15.81
C ALA A 99 4.26 -3.30 15.71
N GLN A 100 5.38 -3.09 15.02
CA GLN A 100 5.93 -1.76 14.76
C GLN A 100 5.15 -1.01 13.68
N ASP A 101 4.70 -1.73 12.66
CA ASP A 101 3.86 -1.19 11.61
C ASP A 101 2.58 -0.57 12.21
N ALA A 102 2.03 -1.18 13.26
CA ALA A 102 0.90 -0.61 14.02
C ALA A 102 1.17 0.77 14.65
N GLU A 103 2.40 1.06 15.12
CA GLU A 103 2.78 2.36 15.69
C GLU A 103 2.87 3.46 14.61
N TRP A 104 3.39 3.10 13.44
CA TRP A 104 3.34 3.98 12.27
C TRP A 104 1.92 4.26 11.79
N TYR A 105 1.06 3.25 11.71
CA TYR A 105 -0.33 3.45 11.30
C TYR A 105 -1.14 4.27 12.30
N GLU A 106 -0.78 4.24 13.59
CA GLU A 106 -1.43 5.09 14.59
C GLU A 106 -1.08 6.57 14.43
N GLN A 107 0.15 6.90 14.03
CA GLN A 107 0.58 8.28 13.76
C GLN A 107 -0.25 8.96 12.67
N PHE A 108 -0.81 8.20 11.73
CA PHE A 108 -1.62 8.69 10.60
C PHE A 108 -3.08 8.23 10.66
N SER A 109 -3.53 7.66 11.78
CA SER A 109 -4.89 7.12 11.94
C SER A 109 -5.99 8.18 11.82
N ASP A 110 -5.68 9.44 12.10
CA ASP A 110 -6.55 10.61 11.94
C ASP A 110 -6.81 10.97 10.48
N VAL A 111 -5.88 10.66 9.59
CA VAL A 111 -5.91 11.03 8.16
C VAL A 111 -6.04 9.83 7.21
N THR A 112 -6.10 8.61 7.74
CA THR A 112 -6.14 7.37 6.96
C THR A 112 -7.44 6.62 7.22
N PRO A 113 -8.33 6.46 6.23
CA PRO A 113 -9.47 5.57 6.37
C PRO A 113 -9.02 4.14 6.70
N ASP A 114 -9.77 3.43 7.55
CA ASP A 114 -9.42 2.07 8.00
C ASP A 114 -9.17 1.10 6.83
N PHE A 115 -9.93 1.25 5.75
CA PHE A 115 -9.75 0.45 4.54
C PHE A 115 -8.41 0.71 3.86
N LEU A 116 -7.84 1.91 3.94
CA LEU A 116 -6.53 2.20 3.37
C LEU A 116 -5.42 1.68 4.29
N LYS A 117 -5.57 1.81 5.61
CA LYS A 117 -4.63 1.27 6.60
C LYS A 117 -4.39 -0.24 6.39
N ARG A 118 -5.46 -1.00 6.20
CA ARG A 118 -5.38 -2.44 5.93
C ARG A 118 -4.68 -2.77 4.60
N LEU A 119 -4.88 -1.98 3.55
CA LEU A 119 -4.21 -2.20 2.26
C LEU A 119 -2.71 -2.05 2.44
N ILE A 120 -2.27 -0.98 3.11
CA ILE A 120 -0.85 -0.69 3.27
C ILE A 120 -0.14 -1.79 4.06
N GLN A 121 -0.80 -2.39 5.07
CA GLN A 121 -0.26 -3.56 5.79
C GLN A 121 0.02 -4.71 4.85
N LEU A 122 -0.98 -5.05 4.04
CA LEU A 122 -0.91 -6.16 3.10
C LEU A 122 0.11 -5.91 1.99
N GLU A 123 0.35 -4.67 1.60
CA GLU A 123 1.41 -4.36 0.62
C GLU A 123 2.81 -4.64 1.15
N GLY A 124 3.06 -4.42 2.45
CA GLY A 124 4.33 -4.72 3.10
C GLY A 124 4.66 -6.22 3.11
N ASP A 125 3.62 -7.06 3.19
CA ASP A 125 3.75 -8.52 3.21
C ASP A 125 3.76 -9.17 1.81
N ALA A 126 3.49 -8.39 0.76
CA ALA A 126 3.37 -8.90 -0.60
C ALA A 126 4.73 -9.23 -1.23
N GLU A 127 4.77 -10.27 -2.08
CA GLU A 127 5.88 -10.52 -3.01
C GLU A 127 5.68 -9.81 -4.34
N GLU A 128 4.45 -9.79 -4.82
CA GLU A 128 4.08 -9.15 -6.08
C GLU A 128 2.88 -8.23 -5.85
N ILE A 129 2.98 -7.03 -6.40
CA ILE A 129 1.89 -6.06 -6.48
C ILE A 129 1.66 -5.76 -7.96
N CYS A 130 0.43 -5.98 -8.44
CA CYS A 130 0.00 -5.56 -9.77
C CYS A 130 -1.09 -4.50 -9.62
N VAL A 131 -0.80 -3.27 -10.01
CA VAL A 131 -1.76 -2.16 -10.00
C VAL A 131 -2.20 -1.84 -11.42
N TYR A 132 -3.51 -1.72 -11.61
CA TYR A 132 -4.11 -1.14 -12.80
C TYR A 132 -4.74 0.20 -12.43
N GLU A 133 -4.33 1.24 -13.14
CA GLU A 133 -4.85 2.59 -12.99
C GLU A 133 -5.25 3.18 -14.35
N ASN A 134 -6.46 3.71 -14.40
CA ASN A 134 -7.05 4.25 -15.63
C ASN A 134 -7.15 5.78 -15.63
N LEU A 135 -7.00 6.43 -14.47
CA LEU A 135 -7.23 7.87 -14.33
C LEU A 135 -6.04 8.66 -13.80
N VAL A 136 -5.21 8.08 -12.92
CA VAL A 136 -4.13 8.77 -12.23
C VAL A 136 -2.92 7.86 -12.05
N VAL A 137 -1.76 8.43 -11.74
CA VAL A 137 -0.58 7.62 -11.38
C VAL A 137 -0.85 6.91 -10.05
N PRO A 138 -0.54 5.61 -9.89
CA PRO A 138 -0.78 4.88 -8.64
C PRO A 138 -0.01 5.51 -7.49
N GLY A 139 -0.61 5.57 -6.30
CA GLY A 139 -0.04 6.25 -5.12
C GLY A 139 1.40 5.87 -4.78
N ILE A 140 1.74 4.59 -4.94
CA ILE A 140 3.10 4.06 -4.71
C ILE A 140 4.14 4.55 -5.73
N LEU A 141 3.73 5.19 -6.83
CA LEU A 141 4.60 5.80 -7.85
C LEU A 141 4.39 7.32 -7.97
N GLN A 142 3.69 7.96 -7.03
CA GLN A 142 3.50 9.42 -7.04
C GLN A 142 4.73 10.15 -6.47
N THR A 143 4.99 11.35 -6.98
CA THR A 143 5.84 12.37 -6.36
C THR A 143 5.03 13.13 -5.29
N ARG A 144 5.72 13.83 -4.37
CA ARG A 144 5.05 14.59 -3.30
C ARG A 144 4.11 15.65 -3.87
N ASP A 145 4.52 16.36 -4.92
CA ASP A 145 3.73 17.45 -5.49
C ASP A 145 2.51 16.93 -6.27
N TYR A 146 2.65 15.82 -6.98
CA TYR A 146 1.51 15.14 -7.60
C TYR A 146 0.53 14.63 -6.53
N ALA A 147 1.04 13.99 -5.47
CA ALA A 147 0.23 13.52 -4.36
C ALA A 147 -0.51 14.69 -3.68
N ARG A 148 0.15 15.82 -3.45
CA ARG A 148 -0.45 17.02 -2.85
C ARG A 148 -1.60 17.56 -3.68
N TYR A 149 -1.44 17.63 -5.01
CA TYR A 149 -2.52 18.00 -5.92
C TYR A 149 -3.72 17.06 -5.79
N MET A 150 -3.46 15.74 -5.81
CA MET A 150 -4.52 14.73 -5.69
C MET A 150 -5.27 14.79 -4.37
N VAL A 151 -4.56 14.97 -3.25
CA VAL A 151 -5.16 15.08 -1.92
C VAL A 151 -6.07 16.31 -1.84
N ARG A 152 -5.62 17.48 -2.32
CA ARG A 152 -6.45 18.70 -2.35
C ARG A 152 -7.69 18.55 -3.23
N ALA A 153 -7.61 17.79 -4.31
CA ALA A 153 -8.76 17.55 -5.19
C ALA A 153 -9.82 16.66 -4.53
N VAL A 154 -9.41 15.68 -3.72
CA VAL A 154 -10.31 14.75 -3.03
C VAL A 154 -10.81 15.31 -1.69
N MET A 155 -10.01 16.16 -1.03
CA MET A 155 -10.30 16.78 0.26
C MET A 155 -10.28 18.31 0.14
N PRO A 156 -11.24 18.92 -0.58
CA PRO A 156 -11.22 20.37 -0.87
C PRO A 156 -11.36 21.25 0.38
N SER A 157 -11.89 20.70 1.48
CA SER A 157 -12.09 21.41 2.74
C SER A 157 -10.97 21.19 3.76
N ALA A 158 -9.98 20.33 3.47
CA ALA A 158 -8.88 20.04 4.38
C ALA A 158 -7.92 21.21 4.47
N ASP A 159 -7.38 21.43 5.67
CA ASP A 159 -6.39 22.48 5.87
C ASP A 159 -5.01 22.09 5.29
N PRO A 160 -4.08 23.04 5.11
CA PRO A 160 -2.77 22.72 4.55
C PRO A 160 -1.94 21.72 5.36
N GLU A 161 -2.13 21.64 6.69
CA GLU A 161 -1.39 20.73 7.57
C GLU A 161 -1.92 19.30 7.42
N GLU A 162 -3.25 19.12 7.37
CA GLU A 162 -3.90 17.85 7.08
C GLU A 162 -3.48 17.30 5.71
N VAL A 163 -3.45 18.16 4.68
CA VAL A 163 -2.98 17.79 3.35
C VAL A 163 -1.54 17.29 3.38
N GLU A 164 -0.64 18.00 4.09
CA GLU A 164 0.76 17.60 4.15
C GLU A 164 0.94 16.30 4.94
N ARG A 165 0.16 16.06 6.01
CA ARG A 165 0.16 14.78 6.73
C ARG A 165 -0.20 13.59 5.82
N VAL A 166 -1.20 13.74 4.94
CA VAL A 166 -1.55 12.68 3.96
C VAL A 166 -0.45 12.48 2.93
N VAL A 167 0.21 13.57 2.49
CA VAL A 167 1.35 13.48 1.56
C VAL A 167 2.54 12.78 2.21
N GLU A 168 2.82 13.06 3.48
CA GLU A 168 3.86 12.38 4.27
C GLU A 168 3.58 10.88 4.39
N LEU A 169 2.35 10.50 4.77
CA LEU A 169 1.93 9.10 4.80
C LEU A 169 2.21 8.38 3.47
N ARG A 170 1.85 9.00 2.34
CA ARG A 170 2.08 8.42 1.00
C ARG A 170 3.56 8.27 0.69
N ALA A 171 4.38 9.27 1.03
CA ALA A 171 5.82 9.24 0.82
C ALA A 171 6.49 8.16 1.67
N GLU A 172 6.11 8.02 2.95
CA GLU A 172 6.65 7.01 3.84
C GLU A 172 6.23 5.60 3.43
N ARG A 173 4.98 5.40 3.02
CA ARG A 173 4.48 4.15 2.41
C ARG A 173 5.34 3.77 1.21
N GLN A 174 5.56 4.71 0.28
CA GLN A 174 6.37 4.47 -0.91
C GLN A 174 7.81 4.10 -0.52
N LEU A 175 8.43 4.83 0.41
CA LEU A 175 9.81 4.57 0.82
C LEU A 175 9.96 3.16 1.40
N ARG A 176 9.03 2.72 2.24
CA ARG A 176 9.04 1.35 2.80
C ARG A 176 8.82 0.29 1.76
N LEU A 177 7.85 0.48 0.87
CA LEU A 177 7.58 -0.48 -0.21
C LEU A 177 8.71 -0.56 -1.23
N MET A 178 9.49 0.51 -1.39
CA MET A 178 10.61 0.55 -2.34
C MET A 178 11.94 0.13 -1.71
N ASP A 179 12.03 0.09 -0.37
CA ASP A 179 13.18 -0.48 0.33
C ASP A 179 13.24 -2.01 0.15
N GLY A 180 14.43 -2.55 -0.07
CA GLY A 180 14.65 -3.98 -0.32
C GLY A 180 14.15 -4.52 -1.69
N PRO A 181 14.29 -5.84 -1.93
CA PRO A 181 14.01 -6.46 -3.23
C PRO A 181 12.54 -6.80 -3.49
N LEU A 182 11.69 -6.81 -2.46
CA LEU A 182 10.26 -7.08 -2.53
C LEU A 182 9.47 -5.92 -1.91
N PRO A 183 8.19 -5.75 -2.24
CA PRO A 183 7.46 -6.41 -3.34
C PRO A 183 7.97 -5.99 -4.73
N ARG A 184 7.82 -6.86 -5.74
CA ARG A 184 7.92 -6.47 -7.15
C ARG A 184 6.62 -5.81 -7.59
N VAL A 185 6.72 -4.67 -8.26
CA VAL A 185 5.55 -3.86 -8.66
C VAL A 185 5.38 -3.90 -10.17
N THR A 186 4.19 -4.26 -10.64
CA THR A 186 3.76 -4.06 -12.02
C THR A 186 2.67 -3.00 -12.06
N ALA A 187 2.90 -1.92 -12.82
CA ALA A 187 1.92 -0.86 -13.03
C ALA A 187 1.40 -0.91 -14.47
N LEU A 188 0.14 -1.28 -14.63
CA LEU A 188 -0.62 -1.24 -15.88
C LEU A 188 -1.36 0.10 -15.92
N LEU A 189 -0.95 1.02 -16.79
CA LEU A 189 -1.50 2.37 -16.85
C LEU A 189 -2.18 2.60 -18.20
N GLU A 190 -3.39 3.18 -18.19
CA GLU A 190 -3.96 3.77 -19.40
C GLU A 190 -3.07 4.94 -19.87
N GLU A 191 -2.84 5.07 -21.18
CA GLU A 191 -2.02 6.15 -21.75
C GLU A 191 -2.55 7.54 -21.35
N GLY A 192 -3.87 7.67 -21.13
CA GLY A 192 -4.47 8.91 -20.63
C GLY A 192 -3.94 9.40 -19.29
N VAL A 193 -3.41 8.50 -18.45
CA VAL A 193 -2.76 8.86 -17.19
C VAL A 193 -1.52 9.74 -17.43
N LEU A 194 -0.81 9.54 -18.55
CA LEU A 194 0.40 10.30 -18.88
C LEU A 194 0.09 11.74 -19.32
N HIS A 195 -1.09 11.96 -19.91
CA HIS A 195 -1.47 13.24 -20.51
C HIS A 195 -2.48 14.04 -19.67
N ARG A 196 -3.15 13.40 -18.72
CA ARG A 196 -4.06 14.09 -17.81
C ARG A 196 -3.26 15.02 -16.89
N ARG A 197 -3.46 16.31 -17.05
CA ARG A 197 -2.78 17.33 -16.24
C ARG A 197 -3.25 17.25 -14.78
N CYS A 198 -2.34 16.83 -13.91
CA CYS A 198 -2.48 16.89 -12.45
C CYS A 198 -1.49 17.94 -11.93
N GLY A 199 -2.01 19.05 -11.40
CA GLY A 199 -1.19 20.20 -11.05
C GLY A 199 -0.75 21.01 -12.29
N ASN A 200 0.43 21.61 -12.22
CA ASN A 200 1.00 22.38 -13.33
C ASN A 200 1.93 21.52 -14.20
N ALA A 201 2.51 22.12 -15.25
CA ALA A 201 3.40 21.41 -16.17
C ALA A 201 4.67 20.88 -15.47
N ALA A 202 5.24 21.63 -14.52
CA ALA A 202 6.40 21.21 -13.76
C ALA A 202 6.11 19.96 -12.91
N VAL A 203 4.95 19.91 -12.23
CA VAL A 203 4.51 18.73 -11.45
C VAL A 203 4.39 17.50 -12.36
N MET A 204 3.77 17.64 -13.53
CA MET A 204 3.66 16.53 -14.48
C MET A 204 5.01 16.10 -15.04
N HIS A 205 5.89 17.05 -15.37
CA HIS A 205 7.23 16.74 -15.86
C HIS A 205 8.05 15.98 -14.81
N GLU A 206 8.03 16.42 -13.55
CA GLU A 206 8.69 15.73 -12.43
C GLU A 206 8.08 14.33 -12.19
N GLN A 207 6.74 14.23 -12.24
CA GLN A 207 6.05 12.95 -12.08
C GLN A 207 6.44 11.94 -13.17
N LEU A 208 6.50 12.37 -14.42
CA LEU A 208 6.89 11.49 -15.54
C LEU A 208 8.38 11.11 -15.47
N ASP A 209 9.24 12.05 -15.03
CA ASP A 209 10.64 11.77 -14.75
C ASP A 209 10.81 10.73 -13.62
N HIS A 210 9.99 10.80 -12.59
CA HIS A 210 9.96 9.81 -11.52
C HIS A 210 9.53 8.42 -12.01
N LEU A 211 8.54 8.33 -12.91
CA LEU A 211 8.16 7.05 -13.53
C LEU A 211 9.30 6.44 -14.34
N LEU A 212 10.07 7.25 -15.06
CA LEU A 212 11.25 6.78 -15.80
C LEU A 212 12.31 6.22 -14.86
N ARG A 213 12.61 6.92 -13.75
CA ARG A 213 13.55 6.41 -12.73
C ARG A 213 13.07 5.11 -12.11
N ALA A 214 11.77 4.99 -11.81
CA ALA A 214 11.21 3.76 -11.26
C ALA A 214 11.33 2.60 -12.25
N ALA A 215 11.00 2.83 -13.53
CA ALA A 215 11.10 1.84 -14.59
C ALA A 215 12.53 1.37 -14.89
N ASP A 216 13.55 2.15 -14.52
CA ASP A 216 14.97 1.78 -14.65
C ASP A 216 15.39 0.70 -13.63
N THR A 217 14.58 0.46 -12.59
CA THR A 217 14.84 -0.58 -11.60
C THR A 217 14.30 -1.95 -12.05
N ASP A 218 14.84 -3.03 -11.48
CA ASP A 218 14.27 -4.39 -11.63
C ASP A 218 13.04 -4.62 -10.73
N LYS A 219 12.76 -3.68 -9.81
CA LYS A 219 11.65 -3.76 -8.85
C LYS A 219 10.32 -3.33 -9.47
N VAL A 220 10.34 -2.39 -10.42
CA VAL A 220 9.13 -1.79 -11.00
C VAL A 220 9.05 -2.02 -12.51
N SER A 221 7.94 -2.58 -12.97
CA SER A 221 7.60 -2.75 -14.38
C SER A 221 6.40 -1.89 -14.74
N ILE A 222 6.61 -0.84 -15.54
CA ILE A 222 5.55 0.05 -16.01
C ILE A 222 5.16 -0.35 -17.43
N ARG A 223 3.86 -0.53 -17.67
CA ARG A 223 3.28 -1.02 -18.93
C ARG A 223 2.12 -0.12 -19.32
N ILE A 224 2.20 0.52 -20.49
CA ILE A 224 1.19 1.47 -20.95
C ILE A 224 0.18 0.79 -21.90
N LEU A 225 -1.11 0.98 -21.63
CA LEU A 225 -2.21 0.65 -22.54
C LEU A 225 -2.43 1.86 -23.46
N ARG A 226 -2.00 1.74 -24.71
CA ARG A 226 -2.09 2.80 -25.74
C ARG A 226 -3.53 3.08 -26.15
N MET A 227 -3.97 4.32 -26.24
CA MET A 227 -5.31 4.65 -26.73
C MET A 227 -5.58 4.15 -28.16
N THR A 228 -4.53 3.95 -28.95
CA THR A 228 -4.61 3.65 -30.39
C THR A 228 -4.81 2.18 -30.74
N ARG A 229 -4.82 1.25 -29.76
CA ARG A 229 -5.08 -0.17 -30.03
C ARG A 229 -6.38 -0.58 -29.37
N GLU A 230 -7.09 -1.47 -30.03
CA GLU A 230 -8.30 -2.08 -29.48
C GLU A 230 -7.92 -3.20 -28.50
N TYR A 231 -8.49 -3.14 -27.29
CA TYR A 231 -8.21 -4.09 -26.21
C TYR A 231 -9.45 -4.78 -25.64
N GLY A 232 -10.63 -4.55 -26.24
CA GLY A 232 -11.90 -4.93 -25.64
C GLY A 232 -12.27 -4.03 -24.46
N ALA A 233 -13.19 -4.49 -23.61
CA ALA A 233 -13.63 -3.73 -22.44
C ALA A 233 -12.54 -3.78 -21.35
N THR A 234 -11.96 -2.62 -21.02
CA THR A 234 -11.09 -2.48 -19.85
C THR A 234 -11.94 -2.31 -18.57
N PRO A 235 -11.47 -2.75 -17.39
CA PRO A 235 -12.17 -2.51 -16.15
C PRO A 235 -12.38 -1.00 -15.94
N PRO A 236 -13.60 -0.54 -15.58
CA PRO A 236 -13.88 0.88 -15.41
C PRO A 236 -13.32 1.47 -14.11
N TYR A 237 -12.76 0.63 -13.23
CA TYR A 237 -12.23 0.98 -11.92
C TYR A 237 -10.78 0.49 -11.76
N PRO A 238 -9.98 1.17 -10.92
CA PRO A 238 -8.63 0.73 -10.58
C PRO A 238 -8.67 -0.57 -9.78
N ILE A 239 -7.62 -1.38 -9.93
CA ILE A 239 -7.48 -2.69 -9.28
C ILE A 239 -6.07 -2.79 -8.72
N THR A 240 -5.93 -3.18 -7.46
CA THR A 240 -4.64 -3.58 -6.87
C THR A 240 -4.70 -5.07 -6.53
N HIS A 241 -3.85 -5.87 -7.16
CA HIS A 241 -3.70 -7.30 -6.87
C HIS A 241 -2.41 -7.55 -6.10
N LEU A 242 -2.53 -8.26 -4.97
CA LEU A 242 -1.42 -8.61 -4.09
C LEU A 242 -1.25 -10.13 -4.07
N LYS A 243 -0.01 -10.61 -4.17
CA LYS A 243 0.35 -12.01 -3.93
C LYS A 243 1.35 -12.12 -2.78
N PHE A 244 1.20 -13.13 -1.93
CA PHE A 244 1.99 -13.34 -0.72
C PHE A 244 2.81 -14.63 -0.76
N ARG A 245 3.77 -14.79 0.17
CA ARG A 245 4.73 -15.92 0.25
C ARG A 245 4.14 -17.30 0.56
N ASP A 246 2.92 -17.38 1.07
CA ASP A 246 2.38 -18.63 1.63
C ASP A 246 1.42 -19.37 0.68
N GLY A 247 1.99 -20.14 -0.25
CA GLY A 247 1.28 -21.17 -1.03
C GLY A 247 0.33 -20.66 -2.12
N GLU A 248 -0.16 -21.58 -2.97
CA GLU A 248 -0.85 -21.32 -4.25
C GLU A 248 -2.12 -20.44 -4.20
N HIS A 249 -2.57 -19.99 -3.02
CA HIS A 249 -3.82 -19.23 -2.83
C HIS A 249 -3.73 -18.03 -1.88
N ALA A 250 -2.53 -17.62 -1.45
CA ALA A 250 -2.39 -16.36 -0.71
C ALA A 250 -2.31 -15.19 -1.69
N GLU A 251 -3.47 -14.73 -2.14
CA GLU A 251 -3.59 -13.51 -2.93
C GLU A 251 -4.93 -12.80 -2.70
N LEU A 252 -4.96 -11.53 -3.10
CA LEU A 252 -6.06 -10.60 -2.86
C LEU A 252 -6.19 -9.66 -4.05
N ALA A 253 -7.43 -9.33 -4.45
CA ALA A 253 -7.71 -8.12 -5.20
C ALA A 253 -8.37 -7.07 -4.30
N TYR A 254 -7.87 -5.84 -4.38
CA TYR A 254 -8.39 -4.65 -3.72
C TYR A 254 -8.99 -3.73 -4.78
N VAL A 255 -10.22 -3.28 -4.53
CA VAL A 255 -10.93 -2.31 -5.37
C VAL A 255 -11.48 -1.20 -4.49
N GLU A 256 -11.02 0.01 -4.73
CA GLU A 256 -11.41 1.20 -3.98
C GLU A 256 -12.64 1.88 -4.60
N HIS A 257 -13.51 2.37 -3.72
CA HIS A 257 -14.68 3.17 -4.02
C HIS A 257 -14.62 4.44 -3.15
N ILE A 258 -15.46 5.44 -3.46
CA ILE A 258 -15.40 6.78 -2.85
C ILE A 258 -15.28 6.77 -1.31
N ASN A 259 -15.99 5.87 -0.62
CA ASN A 259 -16.03 5.80 0.85
C ASN A 259 -15.70 4.41 1.41
N GLY A 260 -14.99 3.57 0.66
CA GLY A 260 -14.69 2.22 1.12
C GLY A 260 -13.95 1.39 0.09
N ALA A 261 -13.64 0.15 0.44
CA ALA A 261 -12.97 -0.77 -0.47
C ALA A 261 -13.43 -2.21 -0.30
N ASN A 262 -13.35 -2.95 -1.40
CA ASN A 262 -13.60 -4.38 -1.42
C ASN A 262 -12.28 -5.15 -1.39
N TYR A 263 -12.20 -6.09 -0.46
CA TYR A 263 -11.11 -7.05 -0.32
C TYR A 263 -11.58 -8.41 -0.83
N VAL A 264 -11.20 -8.76 -2.05
CA VAL A 264 -11.62 -9.99 -2.72
C VAL A 264 -10.57 -11.07 -2.51
N THR A 265 -10.95 -12.12 -1.77
CA THR A 265 -10.07 -13.27 -1.46
C THR A 265 -10.66 -14.61 -1.89
N ARG A 266 -11.92 -14.65 -2.36
CA ARG A 266 -12.56 -15.90 -2.77
C ARG A 266 -11.98 -16.36 -4.12
N PRO A 267 -11.47 -17.60 -4.26
CA PRO A 267 -10.78 -18.05 -5.47
C PRO A 267 -11.54 -17.79 -6.77
N ARG A 268 -12.84 -18.15 -6.83
CA ARG A 268 -13.66 -17.92 -8.02
C ARG A 268 -13.81 -16.45 -8.40
N ALA A 269 -13.87 -15.55 -7.41
CA ALA A 269 -13.98 -14.12 -7.67
C ALA A 269 -12.61 -13.54 -8.08
N LEU A 270 -11.52 -14.04 -7.50
CA LEU A 270 -10.15 -13.66 -7.87
C LEU A 270 -9.81 -14.03 -9.31
N ASP A 271 -10.36 -15.14 -9.84
CA ASP A 271 -10.14 -15.54 -11.23
C ASP A 271 -10.58 -14.45 -12.22
N ASP A 272 -11.68 -13.75 -11.96
CA ASP A 272 -12.14 -12.64 -12.81
C ASP A 272 -11.13 -11.48 -12.82
N TYR A 273 -10.59 -11.09 -11.66
CA TYR A 273 -9.57 -10.04 -11.55
C TYR A 273 -8.25 -10.47 -12.20
N ARG A 274 -7.82 -11.72 -11.99
CA ARG A 274 -6.63 -12.29 -12.64
C ARG A 274 -6.74 -12.26 -14.15
N ASN A 275 -7.89 -12.68 -14.68
CA ASN A 275 -8.17 -12.71 -16.11
C ASN A 275 -8.15 -11.28 -16.68
N ALA A 276 -8.80 -10.33 -16.01
CA ALA A 276 -8.78 -8.93 -16.42
C ALA A 276 -7.35 -8.37 -16.48
N LEU A 277 -6.57 -8.49 -15.40
CA LEU A 277 -5.19 -8.00 -15.34
C LEU A 277 -4.26 -8.71 -16.33
N SER A 278 -4.45 -10.02 -16.54
CA SER A 278 -3.69 -10.79 -17.52
C SER A 278 -3.97 -10.33 -18.94
N ASN A 279 -5.24 -10.07 -19.28
CA ASN A 279 -5.63 -9.53 -20.58
C ASN A 279 -5.01 -8.15 -20.82
N LEU A 280 -5.10 -7.25 -19.84
CA LEU A 280 -4.47 -5.93 -19.90
C LEU A 280 -2.95 -6.04 -20.09
N ARG A 281 -2.29 -6.92 -19.36
CA ARG A 281 -0.84 -7.12 -19.49
C ARG A 281 -0.43 -7.60 -20.89
N ASN A 282 -1.22 -8.50 -21.47
CA ASN A 282 -0.97 -9.08 -22.79
C ASN A 282 -1.06 -8.05 -23.92
N VAL A 283 -1.94 -7.06 -23.78
CA VAL A 283 -2.17 -6.04 -24.81
C VAL A 283 -1.39 -4.75 -24.57
N ALA A 284 -0.97 -4.50 -23.33
CA ALA A 284 -0.12 -3.36 -22.97
C ALA A 284 1.21 -3.38 -23.73
N ALA A 285 1.73 -2.18 -23.99
CA ALA A 285 3.02 -1.96 -24.60
C ALA A 285 4.15 -2.66 -23.82
N SER A 286 5.21 -3.03 -24.53
CA SER A 286 6.45 -3.54 -23.91
C SER A 286 7.05 -2.54 -22.92
N LYS A 287 8.02 -2.97 -22.09
CA LYS A 287 8.73 -2.08 -21.17
C LYS A 287 9.38 -0.92 -21.93
N ASP A 288 10.08 -1.22 -23.01
CA ASP A 288 10.79 -0.22 -23.82
C ASP A 288 9.83 0.73 -24.55
N GLU A 289 8.75 0.20 -25.15
CA GLU A 289 7.71 1.04 -25.75
C GLU A 289 7.04 1.96 -24.71
N SER A 290 6.80 1.44 -23.50
CA SER A 290 6.22 2.20 -22.39
C SER A 290 7.14 3.34 -21.96
N VAL A 291 8.45 3.08 -21.85
CA VAL A 291 9.46 4.13 -21.59
C VAL A 291 9.44 5.19 -22.70
N GLY A 292 9.33 4.78 -23.96
CA GLY A 292 9.19 5.70 -25.10
C GLY A 292 7.99 6.63 -24.98
N LEU A 293 6.81 6.08 -24.62
CA LEU A 293 5.58 6.84 -24.41
C LEU A 293 5.70 7.83 -23.24
N ILE A 294 6.32 7.42 -22.13
CA ILE A 294 6.56 8.30 -20.98
C ILE A 294 7.52 9.44 -21.34
N LEU A 295 8.59 9.15 -22.09
CA LEU A 295 9.51 10.18 -22.59
C LEU A 295 8.83 11.18 -23.52
N GLU A 296 7.93 10.71 -24.38
CA GLU A 296 7.13 11.58 -25.25
C GLU A 296 6.20 12.50 -24.45
N ALA A 297 5.43 11.94 -23.52
CA ALA A 297 4.58 12.72 -22.63
C ALA A 297 5.40 13.74 -21.82
N LYS A 298 6.57 13.35 -21.32
CA LYS A 298 7.45 14.23 -20.53
C LYS A 298 7.90 15.46 -21.35
N ARG A 299 8.28 15.29 -22.62
CA ARG A 299 8.65 16.41 -23.51
C ARG A 299 7.52 17.42 -23.66
N GLN A 300 6.28 16.94 -23.83
CA GLN A 300 5.11 17.82 -23.94
C GLN A 300 4.91 18.74 -22.72
N PHE A 301 5.28 18.27 -21.52
CA PHE A 301 5.24 19.08 -20.30
C PHE A 301 6.51 19.93 -20.06
N GLY A 302 7.62 19.63 -20.72
CA GLY A 302 8.85 20.42 -20.66
C GLY A 302 8.91 21.56 -21.69
N ASP A 303 8.32 21.36 -22.86
CA ASP A 303 8.34 22.35 -23.96
C ASP A 303 7.27 23.45 -23.79
N GLY A 304 6.36 23.31 -22.81
CA GLY A 304 5.19 24.17 -22.61
C GLY A 304 5.41 25.44 -21.77
N ASP A 305 6.61 25.72 -21.27
CA ASP A 305 6.87 26.85 -20.34
C ASP A 305 7.42 28.12 -21.05
N GLY A 306 7.34 28.17 -22.38
CA GLY A 306 7.75 29.32 -23.20
C GLY A 306 6.62 30.30 -23.56
N GLY A 307 5.39 30.09 -23.09
CA GLY A 307 4.23 30.80 -23.65
C GLY A 307 3.01 30.84 -22.74
N ASP A 308 3.16 31.38 -21.53
CA ASP A 308 2.07 32.14 -20.93
C ASP A 308 2.61 33.16 -19.90
N SER A 309 3.36 34.12 -20.44
CA SER A 309 3.58 35.41 -19.80
C SER A 309 3.23 36.50 -20.80
N SER A 310 1.93 36.67 -21.06
CA SER A 310 1.27 37.94 -21.38
C SER A 310 -0.06 37.68 -22.11
N ALA A 311 -1.20 37.98 -21.48
CA ALA A 311 -2.27 38.81 -22.04
C ALA A 311 -3.52 38.81 -21.14
N GLY A 312 -3.95 40.01 -20.74
CA GLY A 312 -5.35 40.36 -20.49
C GLY A 312 -5.80 40.39 -19.04
#